data_AF-A0AAU3KPP8-F1
#
_entry.id   AF-A0AAU3KPP8-F1
#
_cell.length_a   1.000
_cell.length_b   1.000
_cell.length_c   1.000
_cell.angle_alpha   90.00
_cell.angle_beta   90.00
_cell.angle_gamma   90.00
#
_symmetry.space_group_name_H-M   'P 1'
#
loop_
_entity.id
_entity.type
_entity.pdbx_description
1 polymer ?
#
loop_
_entity_poly.entity_id
_entity_poly.type
_entity_poly.pdbx_seq_one_letter_code
_entity_poly.pdbx_strand_id
1 'polypeptide(L)'
;MIEEATVDAYGDEEQLVGFCTMIADYLDIPFETEVFGLRVTVRSIDLLPGSGIVAVCTHGRFRQAIGILDLPLPSPAPKGAEWIEAYRHWAP
;
A
#
# COMPACT_ATOMS: atom_id res chain seq x y z
N MET A 1 4.40 -12.75 8.06
CA MET A 1 3.81 -11.70 7.20
C MET A 1 3.68 -12.17 5.77
N ILE A 2 4.76 -12.45 5.02
CA ILE A 2 4.64 -13.00 3.65
C ILE A 2 3.80 -14.30 3.65
N GLU A 3 4.15 -15.28 4.48
CA GLU A 3 3.40 -16.54 4.58
C GLU A 3 1.93 -16.34 4.98
N GLU A 4 1.62 -15.28 5.72
CA GLU A 4 0.25 -14.97 6.14
C GLU A 4 -0.56 -14.35 5.01
N ALA A 5 0.06 -13.47 4.21
CA ALA A 5 -0.54 -12.88 3.03
C ALA A 5 -0.73 -13.90 1.88
N THR A 6 0.04 -15.00 1.87
CA THR A 6 0.03 -15.98 0.77
C THR A 6 -0.53 -17.36 1.16
N VAL A 7 -1.09 -17.52 2.36
CA VAL A 7 -1.43 -18.84 2.93
C VAL A 7 -2.44 -19.66 2.11
N ASP A 8 -3.35 -19.00 1.39
CA ASP A 8 -4.39 -19.63 0.56
C ASP A 8 -4.32 -19.16 -0.90
N ALA A 9 -3.12 -18.82 -1.37
CA ALA A 9 -2.92 -18.30 -2.71
C ALA A 9 -2.27 -19.35 -3.64
N TYR A 10 -2.94 -19.61 -4.76
CA TYR A 10 -2.57 -20.54 -5.84
C TYR A 10 -2.00 -19.79 -7.05
N GLY A 11 -1.13 -18.81 -6.81
CA GLY A 11 -0.39 -18.09 -7.84
C GLY A 11 -0.16 -16.61 -7.52
N ASP A 12 0.64 -15.94 -8.34
CA ASP A 12 1.10 -14.57 -8.08
C ASP A 12 -0.05 -13.55 -7.99
N GLU A 13 -1.12 -13.74 -8.77
CA GLU A 13 -2.31 -12.86 -8.75
C GLU A 13 -3.07 -12.98 -7.42
N GLU A 14 -3.24 -14.19 -6.90
CA GLU A 14 -3.90 -14.41 -5.61
C GLU A 14 -3.02 -13.94 -4.44
N GLN A 15 -1.71 -14.12 -4.54
CA GLN A 15 -0.75 -13.60 -3.55
C GLN A 15 -0.81 -12.06 -3.52
N LEU A 16 -0.88 -11.41 -4.69
CA LEU A 16 -1.03 -9.96 -4.80
C LEU A 16 -2.32 -9.45 -4.15
N VAL A 17 -3.44 -10.15 -4.35
CA VAL A 17 -4.71 -9.86 -3.67
C VAL A 17 -4.60 -10.04 -2.16
N GLY A 18 -3.91 -11.10 -1.72
CA GLY A 18 -3.62 -11.34 -0.31
C GLY A 18 -2.85 -10.18 0.33
N PHE A 19 -1.75 -9.76 -0.29
CA PHE A 19 -0.99 -8.58 0.17
C PHE A 19 -1.83 -7.30 0.17
N CYS A 20 -2.64 -7.05 -0.86
CA CYS A 20 -3.51 -5.88 -0.90
C CYS A 20 -4.47 -5.86 0.28
N THR A 21 -5.07 -7.01 0.60
CA THR A 21 -5.99 -7.17 1.73
C THR A 21 -5.28 -6.89 3.05
N MET A 22 -4.12 -7.51 3.28
CA MET A 22 -3.38 -7.31 4.53
C MET A 22 -2.90 -5.86 4.70
N ILE A 23 -2.46 -5.20 3.63
CA ILE A 23 -2.08 -3.79 3.72
C ILE A 23 -3.31 -2.92 4.00
N ALA A 24 -4.43 -3.15 3.30
CA ALA A 24 -5.65 -2.36 3.48
C ALA A 24 -6.26 -2.50 4.89
N ASP A 25 -6.21 -3.69 5.48
CA ASP A 25 -6.82 -3.99 6.79
C ASP A 25 -5.98 -3.49 7.97
N TYR A 26 -4.65 -3.51 7.85
CA TYR A 26 -3.76 -3.24 8.98
C TYR A 26 -3.07 -1.87 8.93
N LEU A 27 -2.95 -1.26 7.75
CA LEU A 27 -2.35 0.07 7.63
C LEU A 27 -3.29 1.13 8.21
N ASP A 28 -2.83 1.85 9.23
CA ASP A 28 -3.58 2.93 9.84
C ASP A 28 -3.77 4.07 8.82
N ILE A 29 -5.02 4.23 8.36
CA ILE A 29 -5.46 5.25 7.41
C ILE A 29 -6.61 6.05 8.04
N PRO A 30 -6.68 7.38 7.83
CA PRO A 30 -5.80 8.19 6.99
C PRO A 30 -4.51 8.62 7.69
N PHE A 31 -3.45 8.81 6.92
CA PHE A 31 -2.21 9.46 7.36
C PHE A 31 -1.67 10.44 6.30
N GLU A 32 -0.85 11.40 6.73
CA GLU A 32 -0.19 12.35 5.85
C GLU A 32 1.22 11.89 5.48
N THR A 33 1.61 12.11 4.23
CA THR A 33 2.99 11.93 3.77
C THR A 33 3.34 12.96 2.70
N GLU A 34 4.60 13.02 2.30
CA GLU A 34 5.10 13.95 1.29
C GLU A 34 5.53 13.21 0.02
N VAL A 35 4.81 13.44 -1.07
CA VAL A 35 5.08 12.85 -2.39
C VAL A 35 5.61 13.95 -3.30
N PHE A 36 6.84 13.81 -3.77
CA PHE A 36 7.52 14.80 -4.62
C PHE A 36 7.45 16.24 -4.05
N GLY A 37 7.59 16.42 -2.73
CA GLY A 37 7.50 17.72 -2.07
C GLY A 37 6.08 18.21 -1.80
N LEU A 38 5.05 17.45 -2.20
CA LEU A 38 3.65 17.78 -1.96
C LEU A 38 3.10 16.95 -0.80
N ARG A 39 2.55 17.63 0.21
CA ARG A 39 1.84 16.95 1.29
C ARG A 39 0.53 16.36 0.77
N VAL A 40 0.35 15.06 0.92
CA VAL A 40 -0.85 14.32 0.53
C VAL A 40 -1.39 13.54 1.72
N THR A 41 -2.70 13.26 1.71
CA THR A 41 -3.34 12.34 2.66
C THR A 41 -3.63 11.02 1.96
N VAL A 42 -3.08 9.93 2.48
CA VAL A 42 -3.43 8.56 2.07
C VAL A 42 -4.82 8.23 2.63
N ARG A 43 -5.72 7.73 1.77
CA ARG A 43 -7.15 7.54 2.10
C ARG A 43 -7.63 6.11 1.94
N SER A 44 -7.03 5.34 1.04
CA SER A 44 -7.31 3.91 0.86
C SER A 44 -6.15 3.23 0.16
N ILE A 45 -6.16 1.91 0.21
CA ILE A 45 -5.28 1.03 -0.57
C ILE A 45 -6.18 0.27 -1.53
N ASP A 46 -5.86 0.33 -2.82
CA ASP A 46 -6.62 -0.30 -3.88
C ASP A 46 -5.70 -1.21 -4.71
N LEU A 47 -6.26 -2.18 -5.41
CA LEU A 47 -5.57 -2.98 -6.41
C LEU A 47 -6.04 -2.53 -7.81
N LEU A 48 -5.13 -2.04 -8.64
CA LEU A 48 -5.46 -1.56 -9.99
C LEU A 48 -4.87 -2.46 -11.08
N PRO A 49 -5.65 -2.81 -12.13
CA PRO A 49 -5.15 -3.57 -13.27
C PRO A 49 -3.94 -2.88 -13.92
N GLY A 50 -2.84 -3.62 -14.08
CA GLY A 50 -1.59 -3.13 -14.68
C GLY A 50 -0.69 -2.29 -13.78
N SER A 51 -1.19 -1.79 -12.64
CA SER A 51 -0.41 -0.99 -11.67
C SER A 51 -0.14 -1.71 -10.35
N GLY A 52 -0.83 -2.81 -10.06
CA GLY A 52 -0.70 -3.54 -8.80
C GLY A 52 -1.30 -2.77 -7.63
N ILE A 53 -0.75 -2.96 -6.43
CA ILE A 53 -1.24 -2.33 -5.19
C ILE A 53 -0.86 -0.85 -5.21
N VAL A 54 -1.84 0.02 -4.99
CA VAL A 54 -1.66 1.48 -4.97
C VAL A 54 -2.25 2.10 -3.71
N ALA A 55 -1.61 3.17 -3.24
CA ALA A 55 -2.17 4.08 -2.26
C ALA A 55 -2.94 5.19 -2.98
N VAL A 56 -4.21 5.36 -2.61
CA VAL A 56 -5.04 6.46 -3.06
C VAL A 56 -4.77 7.68 -2.19
N CYS A 57 -4.09 8.65 -2.77
CA CYS A 57 -3.68 9.89 -2.12
C CYS A 57 -4.56 11.05 -2.54
N THR A 58 -4.80 11.98 -1.61
CA THR A 58 -5.59 13.19 -1.85
C THR A 58 -4.82 14.44 -1.44
N HIS A 59 -4.92 15.49 -2.24
CA HIS A 59 -4.42 16.83 -1.91
C HIS A 59 -5.41 17.88 -2.42
N GLY A 60 -6.11 18.55 -1.49
CA GLY A 60 -7.20 19.45 -1.82
C GLY A 60 -8.31 18.72 -2.60
N ARG A 61 -8.49 19.10 -3.87
CA ARG A 61 -9.48 18.49 -4.78
C ARG A 61 -8.91 17.37 -5.66
N PHE A 62 -7.60 17.17 -5.63
CA PHE A 62 -6.92 16.18 -6.47
C PHE A 62 -6.87 14.83 -5.76
N ARG A 63 -7.10 13.77 -6.53
CA ARG A 63 -6.97 12.37 -6.12
C ARG A 63 -6.00 11.68 -7.09
N GLN A 64 -5.01 10.98 -6.57
CA GLN A 64 -3.99 10.28 -7.35
C GLN A 64 -3.73 8.90 -6.76
N ALA A 65 -3.53 7.91 -7.62
CA ALA A 65 -3.01 6.61 -7.23
C ALA A 65 -1.49 6.61 -7.32
N ILE A 66 -0.82 6.15 -6.27
CA ILE A 66 0.64 6.01 -6.19
C ILE A 66 0.94 4.55 -5.92
N GLY A 67 1.87 3.93 -6.65
CA GLY A 67 2.30 2.56 -6.38
C GLY A 67 2.70 2.41 -4.91
N ILE A 68 2.24 1.34 -4.25
CA ILE A 68 2.45 1.21 -2.80
C ILE A 68 3.94 1.18 -2.41
N LEU A 69 4.80 0.68 -3.32
CA LEU A 69 6.26 0.64 -3.14
C LEU A 69 6.93 1.99 -3.39
N ASP A 70 6.28 2.86 -4.15
CA ASP A 70 6.71 4.23 -4.43
C ASP A 70 6.17 5.23 -3.40
N LEU A 71 5.33 4.79 -2.46
CA LEU A 71 4.75 5.63 -1.43
C LEU A 71 5.81 5.93 -0.36
N PRO A 72 6.24 7.19 -0.19
CA PRO A 72 7.09 7.56 0.93
C PRO A 72 6.29 7.44 2.24
N LEU A 73 6.89 6.85 3.26
CA LEU A 73 6.30 6.74 4.59
C LEU A 73 6.78 7.90 5.47
N PRO A 74 5.90 8.54 6.26
CA PRO A 74 6.30 9.56 7.21
C PRO A 74 7.14 8.97 8.36
N SER A 75 7.80 9.83 9.14
CA SER A 75 8.47 9.45 10.37
C SER A 75 7.82 10.15 11.57
N PRO A 76 7.20 9.41 12.53
CA PRO A 76 7.11 7.94 12.58
C PRO A 76 6.16 7.36 11.50
N ALA A 77 6.42 6.12 11.10
CA ALA A 77 5.56 5.40 10.15
C ALA A 77 4.20 5.09 10.78
N PRO A 78 3.11 5.04 9.98
CA PRO A 78 1.82 4.57 10.46
C PRO A 78 1.92 3.10 10.88
N LYS A 79 1.06 2.70 11.82
CA LYS A 79 0.92 1.29 12.20
C LYS A 79 0.50 0.47 10.98
N GLY A 80 1.01 -0.76 10.84
CA GLY A 80 0.73 -1.62 9.69
C GLY A 80 1.62 -1.37 8.47
N ALA A 81 2.51 -0.37 8.51
CA ALA A 81 3.50 -0.13 7.46
C ALA A 81 4.44 -1.33 7.23
N GLU A 82 4.60 -2.21 8.21
CA GLU A 82 5.35 -3.47 8.08
C GLU A 82 4.79 -4.40 6.99
N TRP A 83 3.50 -4.30 6.65
CA TRP A 83 2.91 -5.05 5.54
C TRP A 83 3.38 -4.54 4.18
N ILE A 84 3.68 -3.24 4.06
CA ILE A 84 4.28 -2.66 2.85
C ILE A 84 5.70 -3.17 2.67
N GLU A 85 6.48 -3.28 3.75
CA GLU A 85 7.84 -3.84 3.69
C GLU A 85 7.81 -5.36 3.39
N ALA A 86 6.85 -6.10 3.95
CA ALA A 86 6.66 -7.50 3.60
C ALA A 86 6.33 -7.67 2.10
N TYR A 87 5.45 -6.82 1.56
CA TYR A 87 5.16 -6.79 0.12
C TYR A 87 6.39 -6.40 -0.71
N ARG A 88 7.21 -5.44 -0.26
CA ARG A 88 8.46 -5.06 -0.92
C ARG A 88 9.45 -6.22 -1.00
N HIS A 89 9.49 -7.11 -0.01
CA HIS A 89 10.36 -8.29 -0.03
C HIS A 89 9.81 -9.44 -0.87
N TRP A 90 8.50 -9.51 -1.05
CA TRP A 90 7.85 -10.51 -1.90
C TRP A 90 7.88 -10.11 -3.38
N ALA A 91 7.61 -8.84 -3.67
CA ALA A 91 7.58 -8.32 -5.03
C ALA A 91 8.97 -8.43 -5.70
N PRO A 92 9.04 -8.80 -6.99
CA PRO A 92 10.28 -9.04 -7.71
C PRO A 92 11.14 -7.78 -7.95
#